data_AF-R6E1Y4-F1
#
_entry.id   AF-R6E1Y4-F1
#
_cell.length_a   1.000
_cell.length_b   1.000
_cell.length_c   1.000
_cell.angle_alpha   90.00
_cell.angle_beta   90.00
_cell.angle_gamma   90.00
#
_symmetry.space_group_name_H-M   'P 1'
#
loop_
_entity.id
_entity.type
_entity.pdbx_description
1 polymer ?
#
loop_
_entity_poly.entity_id
_entity_poly.type
_entity_poly.pdbx_seq_one_letter_code
_entity_poly.pdbx_strand_id
1 'polypeptide(L)' 'MTVKEVAKMIGCSELTVRVGLQQGVFPFGTAFKTKESNKSYVYVIYAEKVREYIGEKQ' A
#
# COMPACT_ATOMS: atom_id res chain seq x y z
N MET A 1 -9.56 -0.90 0.54
CA MET A 1 -8.89 -0.10 -0.49
C MET A 1 -7.83 -0.96 -1.16
N THR A 2 -7.77 -0.97 -2.49
CA THR A 2 -6.84 -1.84 -3.22
C THR A 2 -5.54 -1.12 -3.57
N VAL A 3 -4.47 -1.88 -3.81
CA VAL A 3 -3.17 -1.37 -4.30
C VAL A 3 -3.38 -0.52 -5.56
N LYS A 4 -4.28 -0.94 -6.46
CA LYS A 4 -4.60 -0.25 -7.71
C LYS A 4 -5.21 1.12 -7.50
N GLU A 5 -6.12 1.26 -6.55
CA GLU A 5 -6.72 2.56 -6.22
C GLU A 5 -5.69 3.51 -5.61
N VAL A 6 -4.87 3.00 -4.69
CA VAL A 6 -3.78 3.78 -4.07
C VAL A 6 -2.79 4.26 -5.11
N ALA A 7 -2.39 3.36 -6.03
CA ALA A 7 -1.50 3.67 -7.13
C ALA A 7 -2.05 4.82 -7.98
N LYS A 8 -3.36 4.81 -8.28
CA LYS A 8 -4.02 5.92 -8.98
C LYS A 8 -4.05 7.21 -8.16
N MET A 9 -4.34 7.15 -6.87
CA MET A 9 -4.41 8.33 -6.01
C MET A 9 -3.04 9.01 -5.83
N ILE A 10 -1.97 8.22 -5.68
CA ILE A 10 -0.60 8.71 -5.51
C ILE A 10 0.06 9.04 -6.87
N GLY A 11 -0.54 8.63 -7.99
CA GLY A 11 0.03 8.82 -9.33
C GLY A 11 1.26 7.93 -9.61
N CYS A 12 1.31 6.75 -9.02
CA CYS A 12 2.42 5.80 -9.12
C CYS A 12 1.98 4.46 -9.72
N SER A 13 2.94 3.60 -10.09
CA SER A 13 2.63 2.24 -10.53
C SER A 13 2.23 1.32 -9.37
N GLU A 14 1.36 0.35 -9.65
CA GLU A 14 0.93 -0.67 -8.66
C GLU A 14 2.13 -1.43 -8.06
N LEU A 15 3.18 -1.63 -8.85
CA LEU A 15 4.40 -2.31 -8.43
C LEU A 15 5.14 -1.51 -7.35
N THR A 16 5.24 -0.18 -7.52
CA THR A 16 5.81 0.73 -6.52
C THR A 16 5.06 0.65 -5.20
N VAL A 17 3.72 0.65 -5.24
CA VAL A 17 2.89 0.53 -4.04
C VAL A 17 3.13 -0.82 -3.36
N ARG A 18 3.18 -1.93 -4.10
CA ARG A 18 3.48 -3.26 -3.53
C ARG A 18 4.84 -3.31 -2.86
N VAL A 19 5.88 -2.84 -3.55
CA VAL A 19 7.25 -2.86 -3.03
C VAL A 19 7.39 -1.96 -1.81
N GLY A 20 6.83 -0.75 -1.82
CA GLY A 20 6.90 0.13 -0.66
C GLY A 20 6.10 -0.38 0.55
N LEU A 21 4.98 -1.08 0.33
CA LEU A 21 4.23 -1.75 1.42
C LEU A 21 5.01 -2.94 1.99
N GLN A 22 5.74 -3.69 1.16
CA GLN A 22 6.61 -4.77 1.60
C GLN A 22 7.85 -4.26 2.35
N GLN A 23 8.40 -3.12 1.94
CA GLN A 23 9.53 -2.48 2.62
C GLN A 23 9.10 -1.69 3.87
N GLY A 24 7.80 -1.50 4.09
CA GLY A 24 7.29 -0.70 5.22
C GLY A 24 7.54 0.81 5.08
N VAL A 25 7.82 1.29 3.87
CA VAL A 25 8.11 2.72 3.58
C VAL A 25 6.84 3.56 3.63
N PHE A 26 5.70 2.99 3.24
CA PHE A 26 4.44 3.71 3.23
C PHE A 26 3.77 3.71 4.61
N PRO A 27 3.50 4.88 5.22
CA PRO A 27 2.90 4.96 6.56
C PRO A 27 1.41 4.58 6.58
N PHE A 28 0.82 4.40 5.39
CA PHE A 28 -0.60 4.14 5.19
C PHE A 28 -0.95 2.66 4.99
N GLY A 29 0.03 1.76 5.00
CA GLY A 29 -0.23 0.35 4.87
C GLY A 29 1.00 -0.51 5.11
N THR A 30 0.79 -1.82 5.09
CA THR A 30 1.84 -2.82 5.27
C THR A 30 1.52 -4.07 4.47
N ALA A 31 2.55 -4.82 4.08
CA ALA A 31 2.39 -6.11 3.45
C ALA A 31 2.81 -7.24 4.39
N PHE A 32 1.93 -8.23 4.55
CA PHE A 32 2.21 -9.45 5.29
C PHE A 32 2.37 -10.62 4.32
N LYS A 33 3.42 -11.41 4.51
CA LYS A 33 3.60 -12.66 3.77
C LYS A 33 2.73 -13.73 4.41
N THR A 34 1.77 -14.28 3.67
CA THR A 34 0.77 -15.21 4.26
C THR A 34 1.27 -16.62 4.45
N LYS A 35 2.19 -17.09 3.62
CA LYS A 35 2.82 -18.42 3.74
C LYS A 35 4.28 -18.34 3.35
N GLU A 36 5.13 -19.02 4.10
CA GLU A 36 6.58 -19.02 3.84
C GLU A 36 6.93 -19.58 2.46
N SER A 37 6.20 -20.63 2.04
CA SER A 37 6.38 -21.33 0.75
C SER A 37 5.67 -20.71 -0.46
N ASN A 38 4.80 -19.73 -0.28
CA ASN A 38 4.06 -19.11 -1.39
C ASN A 38 4.39 -17.62 -1.52
N LYS A 39 4.51 -17.13 -2.76
CA LYS A 39 4.71 -15.70 -3.09
C LYS A 39 3.43 -14.86 -2.90
N SER A 40 2.52 -15.31 -2.04
CA SER A 40 1.28 -14.63 -1.72
C SER A 40 1.54 -13.63 -0.62
N TYR A 41 1.22 -12.36 -0.92
CA TYR A 41 1.30 -11.26 0.03
C TYR A 41 -0.11 -10.72 0.25
N VAL A 42 -0.45 -10.50 1.52
CA VAL A 42 -1.65 -9.78 1.91
C VAL A 42 -1.26 -8.33 2.14
N TYR A 43 -1.93 -7.43 1.42
CA TYR A 43 -1.71 -6.00 1.54
C TYR A 43 -2.80 -5.40 2.41
N VAL A 44 -2.41 -4.84 3.54
CA VAL A 44 -3.30 -4.10 4.44
C VAL A 44 -3.07 -2.62 4.19
N ILE A 45 -4.11 -1.92 3.75
CA ILE A 45 -4.03 -0.50 3.39
C ILE A 45 -5.14 0.25 4.10
N TYR A 46 -4.75 1.27 4.86
CA TYR A 46 -5.64 2.15 5.60
C TYR A 46 -6.02 3.35 4.73
N ALA A 47 -7.29 3.42 4.32
CA ALA A 47 -7.78 4.46 3.42
C ALA A 47 -7.61 5.88 3.98
N GLU A 48 -7.86 6.05 5.27
CA GLU A 48 -7.71 7.32 5.97
C GLU A 48 -6.27 7.84 5.90
N LYS A 49 -5.30 6.98 6.21
CA LYS A 49 -3.88 7.33 6.14
C LYS A 49 -3.39 7.63 4.73
N VAL A 50 -3.96 6.98 3.71
CA VAL A 50 -3.63 7.33 2.32
C VAL A 50 -4.11 8.73 1.98
N ARG A 51 -5.33 9.09 2.39
CA ARG A 51 -5.85 10.44 2.22
C ARG A 51 -5.02 11.48 2.97
N GLU A 52 -4.58 11.17 4.18
CA GLU A 52 -3.64 12.03 4.92
C GLU A 52 -2.30 12.15 4.18
N TYR A 53 -1.76 11.04 3.66
CA TYR A 53 -0.47 11.02 2.95
C TYR A 53 -0.48 11.83 1.64
N ILE A 54 -1.59 11.82 0.90
CA ILE A 54 -1.76 12.62 -0.32
C ILE A 54 -2.17 14.08 -0.03
N GLY A 55 -2.34 14.45 1.24
CA GLY A 55 -2.71 15.80 1.65
C GLY A 55 -4.21 16.13 1.48
N GLU A 56 -5.09 15.13 1.39
CA GLU A 56 -6.55 15.32 1.30
C GLU A 56 -7.19 15.73 2.64
N LYS A 57 -6.44 15.65 3.75
CA LYS A 57 -6.84 16.18 5.06
C LYS A 57 -5.73 17.05 5.63
N GLN A 58 -5.97 18.36 5.66
CA GLN A 58 -5.27 19.33 6.51
C GLN A 58 -6.00 19.45 7.86
#